data_AF-A0A8K1FEG3-F1
#
_entry.id   AF-A0A8K1FEG3-F1
#
_cell.length_a   1.000
_cell.length_b   1.000
_cell.length_c   1.000
_cell.angle_alpha   90.00
_cell.angle_beta   90.00
_cell.angle_gamma   90.00
#
_symmetry.space_group_name_H-M   'P 1'
#
loop_
_entity.id
_entity.type
_entity.pdbx_description
1 polymer ?
#
loop_
_entity_poly.entity_id
_entity_poly.type
_entity_poly.pdbx_seq_one_letter_code
_entity_poly.pdbx_strand_id
1 'polypeptide(L)'
;MSFDPSGVDYYDVSVVNGVNVPMSVKPLGVEYDQNHPYNCGAPGKAAGLPSRMECSRFVSLFQKNMIYTAVYGGSGDECDSPDDCQDNEKCGYKYTADGGLGFYCGYRYGYYTGSQICALDPTNEDFQCAEPAGDDTGLTMADLYSCADPYISGYQRNAEGQEGSVCGCANWEARGINVFDTEKCQASNPVWTKKVAPTLDFLKKGCATALTYPYDEASSLFSCGGQKEYLVTFCPNGDGIRTHPPEHK
;
A
#
# COMPACT_ATOMS: atom_id res chain seq x y z
N MET A 1 14.84 3.32 1.26
CA MET A 1 16.17 2.87 0.78
C MET A 1 17.24 3.33 1.76
N SER A 2 18.14 2.43 2.16
CA SER A 2 19.34 2.70 2.95
C SER A 2 20.54 2.09 2.20
N PHE A 3 21.56 2.91 1.93
CA PHE A 3 22.74 2.50 1.16
C PHE A 3 23.96 2.44 2.08
N ASP A 4 24.63 1.29 2.11
CA ASP A 4 25.86 1.10 2.86
C ASP A 4 27.05 1.01 1.89
N PRO A 5 27.92 2.04 1.83
CA PRO A 5 29.09 2.05 0.95
C PRO A 5 30.05 0.87 1.15
N SER A 6 29.97 0.18 2.28
CA SER A 6 30.85 -0.92 2.70
C SER A 6 30.12 -2.25 2.94
N GLY A 7 28.80 -2.29 2.73
CA GLY A 7 27.96 -3.36 3.26
C GLY A 7 26.82 -3.79 2.35
N VAL A 8 25.63 -3.90 2.94
CA VAL A 8 24.42 -4.41 2.29
C VAL A 8 23.43 -3.27 2.19
N ASP A 9 22.95 -3.04 0.97
CA ASP A 9 21.88 -2.07 0.70
C ASP A 9 20.52 -2.68 1.03
N TYR A 10 19.60 -1.87 1.55
CA TYR A 10 18.22 -2.27 1.86
C TYR A 10 17.22 -1.35 1.15
N TYR A 11 16.22 -1.94 0.50
CA TYR A 11 15.27 -1.21 -0.34
C TYR A 11 13.93 -1.93 -0.43
N ASP A 12 12.89 -1.16 -0.68
CA ASP A 12 11.49 -1.58 -0.73
C ASP A 12 10.72 -0.65 -1.68
N VAL A 13 9.51 -1.08 -2.06
CA VAL A 13 8.50 -0.21 -2.65
C VAL A 13 7.34 -0.16 -1.68
N SER A 14 7.03 1.03 -1.17
CA SER A 14 6.04 1.22 -0.12
C SER A 14 4.72 1.77 -0.65
N VAL A 15 3.64 1.28 -0.05
CA VAL A 15 2.26 1.75 -0.19
C VAL A 15 1.68 1.97 1.21
N VAL A 16 2.50 2.42 2.17
CA VAL A 16 2.09 2.56 3.58
C VAL A 16 1.42 3.90 3.84
N ASN A 17 1.74 4.95 3.06
CA ASN A 17 1.22 6.30 3.18
C ASN A 17 1.41 7.06 1.84
N GLY A 18 0.75 8.21 1.72
CA GLY A 18 0.82 9.11 0.58
C GLY A 18 -0.05 8.68 -0.60
N VAL A 19 0.09 9.41 -1.70
CA VAL A 19 -0.50 9.02 -2.98
C VAL A 19 0.47 8.09 -3.69
N ASN A 20 0.00 6.89 -3.98
CA ASN A 20 0.82 5.81 -4.49
C ASN A 20 0.70 5.69 -6.00
N VAL A 21 1.85 5.60 -6.66
CA VAL A 21 1.95 5.33 -8.10
C VAL A 21 2.69 4.01 -8.29
N PRO A 22 2.32 3.20 -9.30
CA PRO A 22 3.05 1.96 -9.58
C PRO A 22 4.52 2.30 -9.84
N MET A 23 5.41 1.64 -9.11
CA MET A 23 6.84 1.83 -9.24
C MET A 23 7.57 0.52 -9.04
N SER A 24 8.77 0.40 -9.61
CA SER A 24 9.68 -0.70 -9.34
C SER A 24 11.09 -0.20 -9.11
N VAL A 25 11.82 -0.88 -8.24
CA VAL A 25 13.26 -0.66 -8.01
C VAL A 25 14.00 -1.92 -8.41
N LYS A 26 15.09 -1.80 -9.17
CA LYS A 26 15.91 -2.94 -9.59
C LYS A 26 17.41 -2.62 -9.43
N PRO A 27 18.20 -3.45 -8.72
CA PRO A 27 19.65 -3.35 -8.74
C PRO A 27 20.21 -3.73 -10.12
N LEU A 28 21.25 -3.02 -10.56
CA LEU A 28 21.95 -3.24 -11.82
C LEU A 28 23.20 -4.11 -11.63
N GLY A 29 23.63 -4.79 -12.70
CA GLY A 29 24.83 -5.63 -12.69
C GLY A 29 24.72 -6.88 -11.80
N VAL A 30 23.50 -7.34 -11.51
CA VAL A 30 23.22 -8.54 -10.72
C VAL A 30 22.26 -9.47 -11.46
N GLU A 31 22.48 -10.77 -11.31
CA GLU A 31 21.54 -11.78 -11.77
C GLU A 31 20.49 -12.06 -10.69
N TYR A 32 19.23 -12.18 -11.13
CA TYR A 32 18.11 -12.43 -10.23
C TYR A 32 18.06 -13.92 -9.85
N ASP A 33 18.10 -14.20 -8.55
CA ASP A 33 17.89 -15.56 -8.02
C ASP A 33 16.43 -15.76 -7.62
N GLN A 34 15.72 -16.60 -8.38
CA GLN A 34 14.32 -16.94 -8.12
C GLN A 34 14.08 -17.68 -6.79
N ASN A 35 15.10 -18.34 -6.23
CA ASN A 35 14.99 -19.07 -4.97
C ASN A 35 15.24 -18.19 -3.75
N HIS A 36 15.95 -17.06 -3.92
CA HIS A 36 16.22 -16.08 -2.88
C HIS A 36 15.78 -14.70 -3.35
N PRO A 37 14.49 -14.51 -3.61
CA PRO A 37 14.07 -13.37 -4.41
C PRO A 37 14.17 -12.02 -3.71
N TYR A 38 14.25 -12.01 -2.38
CA TYR A 38 14.55 -10.80 -1.60
C TYR A 38 16.02 -10.38 -1.66
N ASN A 39 16.90 -11.25 -2.16
CA ASN A 39 18.31 -10.94 -2.39
C ASN A 39 18.49 -10.42 -3.82
N CYS A 40 18.89 -9.15 -3.94
CA CYS A 40 19.09 -8.43 -5.20
C CYS A 40 17.87 -8.50 -6.14
N GLY A 41 16.66 -8.61 -5.57
CA GLY A 41 15.39 -8.68 -6.30
C GLY A 41 14.92 -7.34 -6.83
N ALA A 42 13.73 -7.35 -7.43
CA ALA A 42 13.13 -6.18 -8.05
C ALA A 42 11.69 -5.94 -7.54
N PRO A 43 11.50 -5.35 -6.35
CA PRO A 43 10.17 -5.04 -5.83
C PRO A 43 9.39 -4.16 -6.80
N GLY A 44 8.07 -4.37 -6.87
CA GLY A 44 7.18 -3.61 -7.73
C GLY A 44 7.26 -3.98 -9.21
N LYS A 45 8.18 -4.88 -9.59
CA LYS A 45 8.29 -5.37 -10.96
C LYS A 45 7.02 -6.15 -11.31
N ALA A 46 6.47 -5.83 -12.47
CA ALA A 46 5.15 -6.31 -12.78
C ALA A 46 5.10 -7.69 -13.45
N ALA A 47 6.16 -8.10 -14.15
CA ALA A 47 6.22 -9.36 -14.86
C ALA A 47 7.62 -10.00 -14.81
N GLY A 48 7.70 -11.30 -15.09
CA GLY A 48 8.97 -12.04 -15.09
C GLY A 48 9.58 -12.15 -13.69
N LEU A 49 8.73 -12.22 -12.67
CA LEU A 49 9.03 -12.76 -11.35
C LEU A 49 8.15 -14.02 -11.17
N PRO A 50 8.48 -14.93 -10.24
CA PRO A 50 7.53 -15.93 -9.78
C PRO A 50 6.17 -15.30 -9.45
N SER A 51 5.08 -16.01 -9.73
CA SER A 51 3.70 -15.53 -9.50
C SER A 51 3.43 -15.03 -8.08
N ARG A 52 4.25 -15.46 -7.11
CA ARG A 52 4.25 -15.04 -5.71
C ARG A 52 4.77 -13.61 -5.48
N MET A 53 5.23 -12.92 -6.51
CA MET A 53 5.86 -11.59 -6.44
C MET A 53 5.43 -10.65 -7.54
N GLU A 54 4.35 -10.97 -8.26
CA GLU A 54 3.86 -10.12 -9.35
C GLU A 54 3.15 -8.86 -8.82
N CYS A 55 3.41 -7.74 -9.50
CA CYS A 55 2.74 -6.47 -9.26
C CYS A 55 1.94 -5.98 -10.50
N SER A 56 1.72 -6.86 -11.49
CA SER A 56 0.96 -6.57 -12.71
C SER A 56 -0.48 -6.13 -12.44
N ARG A 57 -1.07 -6.62 -11.35
CA ARG A 57 -2.49 -6.40 -11.05
C ARG A 57 -2.76 -5.09 -10.32
N PHE A 58 -1.74 -4.43 -9.78
CA PHE A 58 -1.89 -3.24 -8.94
C PHE A 58 -2.80 -2.19 -9.57
N VAL A 59 -2.50 -1.74 -10.80
CA VAL A 59 -3.33 -0.76 -11.48
C VAL A 59 -4.76 -1.28 -11.63
N SER A 60 -4.94 -2.45 -12.24
CA SER A 60 -6.27 -3.03 -12.55
C SER A 60 -7.19 -3.23 -11.35
N LEU A 61 -6.63 -3.57 -10.17
CA LEU A 61 -7.40 -3.74 -8.95
C LEU A 61 -7.94 -2.42 -8.44
N PHE A 62 -7.12 -1.37 -8.47
CA PHE A 62 -7.51 -0.07 -7.95
C PHE A 62 -8.36 0.76 -8.92
N GLN A 63 -8.24 0.56 -10.25
CA GLN A 63 -9.02 1.37 -11.20
C GLN A 63 -10.54 1.27 -11.00
N LYS A 64 -11.01 0.20 -10.36
CA LYS A 64 -12.44 -0.06 -10.15
C LYS A 64 -12.94 0.42 -8.79
N ASN A 65 -12.07 0.99 -7.96
CA ASN A 65 -12.43 1.34 -6.60
C ASN A 65 -12.18 2.83 -6.33
N MET A 66 -13.28 3.59 -6.33
CA MET A 66 -13.25 5.04 -6.11
C MET A 66 -12.67 5.40 -4.73
N ILE A 67 -12.91 4.59 -3.68
CA ILE A 67 -12.43 4.87 -2.31
C ILE A 67 -10.91 4.77 -2.16
N TYR A 68 -10.18 4.27 -3.16
CA TYR A 68 -8.72 4.32 -3.17
C TYR A 68 -8.18 5.26 -4.24
N THR A 69 -9.03 5.88 -5.06
CA THR A 69 -8.61 6.68 -6.20
C THR A 69 -8.36 8.12 -5.78
N ALA A 70 -7.16 8.66 -6.07
CA ALA A 70 -6.84 10.06 -5.85
C ALA A 70 -6.96 10.84 -7.17
N VAL A 71 -7.72 11.94 -7.17
CA VAL A 71 -7.98 12.76 -8.38
C VAL A 71 -7.59 14.23 -8.21
N TYR A 72 -7.27 14.89 -9.33
CA TYR A 72 -7.00 16.32 -9.41
C TYR A 72 -7.57 16.91 -10.70
N GLY A 73 -7.77 18.22 -10.74
CA GLY A 73 -8.28 18.91 -11.94
C GLY A 73 -9.61 18.34 -12.42
N GLY A 74 -9.79 18.26 -13.74
CA GLY A 74 -10.99 17.73 -14.41
C GLY A 74 -12.18 18.69 -14.35
N SER A 75 -13.38 18.15 -14.53
CA SER A 75 -14.63 18.91 -14.39
C SER A 75 -14.83 19.37 -12.95
N GLY A 76 -14.42 18.54 -11.98
CA GLY A 76 -14.61 18.80 -10.56
C GLY A 76 -16.05 18.66 -10.11
N ASP A 77 -16.89 17.97 -10.88
CA ASP A 77 -18.26 17.63 -10.50
C ASP A 77 -18.24 16.63 -9.33
N GLU A 78 -19.19 16.73 -8.41
CA GLU A 78 -19.39 15.70 -7.37
C GLU A 78 -19.83 14.37 -8.01
N CYS A 79 -19.41 13.26 -7.42
CA CYS A 79 -19.74 11.93 -7.93
C CYS A 79 -19.89 10.90 -6.79
N ASP A 80 -20.77 9.92 -6.99
CA ASP A 80 -21.07 8.87 -6.00
C ASP A 80 -20.84 7.45 -6.58
N SER A 81 -20.52 7.35 -7.88
CA SER A 81 -20.30 6.10 -8.59
C SER A 81 -19.07 6.18 -9.51
N PRO A 82 -18.35 5.06 -9.72
CA PRO A 82 -17.25 4.99 -10.70
C PRO A 82 -17.62 5.41 -12.13
N ASP A 83 -18.91 5.33 -12.47
CA ASP A 83 -19.44 5.57 -13.82
C ASP A 83 -20.02 6.99 -14.03
N ASP A 84 -20.03 7.84 -13.00
CA ASP A 84 -20.61 9.20 -13.10
C ASP A 84 -19.76 10.12 -13.98
N CYS A 85 -18.44 9.91 -13.97
CA CYS A 85 -17.48 10.77 -14.63
C CYS A 85 -17.34 10.45 -16.12
N GLN A 86 -17.35 11.49 -16.95
CA GLN A 86 -17.24 11.38 -18.39
C GLN A 86 -15.78 11.36 -18.87
N ASP A 87 -15.58 11.12 -20.16
CA ASP A 87 -14.28 11.11 -20.81
C ASP A 87 -13.25 10.17 -20.14
N ASN A 88 -12.07 10.68 -19.81
CA ASN A 88 -11.01 9.94 -19.13
C ASN A 88 -10.97 10.20 -17.61
N GLU A 89 -11.97 10.91 -17.08
CA GLU A 89 -12.06 11.21 -15.66
C GLU A 89 -12.47 9.98 -14.85
N LYS A 90 -12.16 10.04 -13.56
CA LYS A 90 -12.50 9.01 -12.58
C LYS A 90 -13.15 9.69 -11.39
N CYS A 91 -14.10 9.01 -10.79
CA CYS A 91 -14.61 9.39 -9.48
C CYS A 91 -13.60 8.95 -8.42
N GLY A 92 -13.16 9.87 -7.58
CA GLY A 92 -12.19 9.59 -6.51
C GLY A 92 -12.00 10.76 -5.56
N TYR A 93 -11.20 10.54 -4.53
CA TYR A 93 -10.93 11.54 -3.51
C TYR A 93 -10.15 12.73 -4.03
N LYS A 94 -10.64 13.92 -3.67
CA LYS A 94 -10.01 15.22 -3.86
C LYS A 94 -10.08 15.98 -2.54
N TYR A 95 -9.04 16.75 -2.23
CA TYR A 95 -9.07 17.64 -1.07
C TYR A 95 -10.12 18.74 -1.26
N THR A 96 -10.92 18.94 -0.22
CA THR A 96 -11.90 20.02 -0.15
C THR A 96 -11.26 21.27 0.44
N ALA A 97 -11.81 22.44 0.11
CA ALA A 97 -11.34 23.72 0.65
C ALA A 97 -11.47 23.79 2.19
N ASP A 98 -12.39 23.01 2.76
CA ASP A 98 -12.70 22.98 4.19
C ASP A 98 -11.78 22.04 4.99
N GLY A 99 -10.80 21.39 4.34
CA GLY A 99 -9.77 20.60 5.02
C GLY A 99 -10.08 19.12 5.20
N GLY A 100 -10.85 18.51 4.29
CA GLY A 100 -11.14 17.07 4.27
C GLY A 100 -11.05 16.46 2.87
N LEU A 101 -11.66 15.29 2.68
CA LEU A 101 -11.75 14.60 1.39
C LEU A 101 -13.21 14.51 0.94
N GLY A 102 -13.44 14.63 -0.37
CA GLY A 102 -14.73 14.33 -0.99
C GLY A 102 -14.54 13.66 -2.34
N PHE A 103 -15.59 13.03 -2.86
CA PHE A 103 -15.57 12.39 -4.17
C PHE A 103 -15.92 13.38 -5.28
N TYR A 104 -15.01 13.51 -6.24
CA TYR A 104 -15.19 14.37 -7.39
C TYR A 104 -14.70 13.67 -8.66
N CYS A 105 -15.28 14.06 -9.79
CA CYS A 105 -14.75 13.75 -11.09
C CYS A 105 -13.46 14.52 -11.33
N GLY A 106 -12.42 13.78 -11.68
CA GLY A 106 -11.15 14.37 -12.02
C GLY A 106 -10.18 13.39 -12.63
N TYR A 107 -8.99 13.90 -12.90
CA TYR A 107 -7.91 13.10 -13.43
C TYR A 107 -7.22 12.33 -12.33
N ARG A 108 -7.16 11.01 -12.46
CA ARG A 108 -6.46 10.17 -11.49
C ARG A 108 -4.96 10.44 -11.52
N TYR A 109 -4.34 10.66 -10.37
CA TYR A 109 -2.88 10.81 -10.23
C TYR A 109 -2.21 9.79 -9.32
N GLY A 110 -3.00 8.95 -8.66
CA GLY A 110 -2.50 7.81 -7.89
C GLY A 110 -3.58 7.21 -7.02
N TYR A 111 -3.14 6.50 -6.00
CA TYR A 111 -4.01 5.76 -5.12
C TYR A 111 -3.69 6.01 -3.65
N TYR A 112 -4.73 6.24 -2.86
CA TYR A 112 -4.62 6.30 -1.42
C TYR A 112 -4.68 4.91 -0.78
N THR A 113 -4.34 4.85 0.49
CA THR A 113 -4.58 3.71 1.39
C THR A 113 -5.49 4.14 2.53
N GLY A 114 -6.05 3.18 3.26
CA GLY A 114 -6.85 3.51 4.44
C GLY A 114 -6.07 4.32 5.49
N SER A 115 -4.79 3.99 5.70
CA SER A 115 -3.89 4.77 6.56
C SER A 115 -3.76 6.22 6.09
N GLN A 116 -3.53 6.44 4.79
CA GLN A 116 -3.41 7.78 4.26
C GLN A 116 -4.74 8.54 4.34
N ILE A 117 -5.86 7.89 4.06
CA ILE A 117 -7.18 8.52 4.12
C ILE A 117 -7.48 8.94 5.55
N CYS A 118 -7.30 8.05 6.54
CA CYS A 118 -7.50 8.40 7.94
C CYS A 118 -6.53 9.47 8.46
N ALA A 119 -5.33 9.60 7.87
CA ALA A 119 -4.41 10.68 8.20
C ALA A 119 -4.85 12.04 7.62
N LEU A 120 -5.54 12.05 6.49
CA LEU A 120 -6.00 13.28 5.82
C LEU A 120 -7.38 13.73 6.27
N ASP A 121 -8.24 12.76 6.54
CA ASP A 121 -9.61 12.95 6.99
C ASP A 121 -9.87 11.93 8.12
N PRO A 122 -9.60 12.32 9.39
CA PRO A 122 -9.78 11.44 10.53
C PRO A 122 -11.25 11.10 10.80
N THR A 123 -12.19 11.76 10.12
CA THR A 123 -13.63 11.51 10.20
C THR A 123 -14.18 10.68 9.04
N ASN A 124 -13.32 10.24 8.12
CA ASN A 124 -13.74 9.53 6.91
C ASN A 124 -14.54 8.26 7.22
N GLU A 125 -15.74 8.18 6.64
CA GLU A 125 -16.70 7.10 6.90
C GLU A 125 -16.37 5.80 6.13
N ASP A 126 -15.80 5.91 4.93
CA ASP A 126 -15.45 4.75 4.09
C ASP A 126 -14.44 3.82 4.78
N PHE A 127 -13.49 4.41 5.53
CA PHE A 127 -12.51 3.68 6.34
C PHE A 127 -12.83 3.67 7.83
N GLN A 128 -13.98 4.25 8.22
CA GLN A 128 -14.45 4.31 9.61
C GLN A 128 -13.44 4.96 10.56
N CYS A 129 -12.71 5.98 10.10
CA CYS A 129 -11.50 6.47 10.76
C CYS A 129 -11.73 6.96 12.19
N ALA A 130 -12.90 7.56 12.48
CA ALA A 130 -13.26 8.05 13.81
C ALA A 130 -13.88 6.98 14.73
N GLU A 131 -14.22 5.79 14.21
CA GLU A 131 -14.85 4.75 15.01
C GLU A 131 -13.87 4.17 16.05
N PRO A 132 -14.35 3.72 17.22
CA PRO A 132 -13.50 3.07 18.21
C PRO A 132 -12.78 1.83 17.66
N ALA A 133 -11.48 1.72 17.95
CA ALA A 133 -10.64 0.58 17.56
C ALA A 133 -10.66 -0.57 18.59
N GLY A 134 -11.81 -0.78 19.25
CA GLY A 134 -12.01 -1.77 20.31
C GLY A 134 -12.87 -1.20 21.44
N ASP A 135 -13.15 -2.04 22.45
CA ASP A 135 -13.92 -1.63 23.61
C ASP A 135 -13.00 -0.85 24.57
N ASP A 136 -13.26 0.46 24.72
CA ASP A 136 -12.77 1.31 25.82
C ASP A 136 -11.27 1.70 25.81
N THR A 137 -10.65 1.78 24.63
CA THR A 137 -9.23 2.18 24.49
C THR A 137 -9.00 3.70 24.45
N GLY A 138 -10.04 4.47 24.11
CA GLY A 138 -9.88 5.88 23.72
C GLY A 138 -9.15 6.08 22.38
N LEU A 139 -8.88 4.98 21.65
CA LEU A 139 -8.21 4.96 20.35
C LEU A 139 -9.22 4.75 19.23
N THR A 140 -8.90 5.31 18.07
CA THR A 140 -9.73 5.29 16.86
C THR A 140 -9.18 4.32 15.82
N MET A 141 -9.97 4.01 14.81
CA MET A 141 -9.49 3.25 13.65
C MET A 141 -8.30 3.94 12.97
N ALA A 142 -8.23 5.28 12.95
CA ALA A 142 -7.08 6.01 12.42
C ALA A 142 -5.78 5.66 13.16
N ASP A 143 -5.84 5.54 14.49
CA ASP A 143 -4.70 5.10 15.32
C ASP A 143 -4.31 3.66 14.98
N LEU A 144 -5.30 2.78 14.78
CA LEU A 144 -5.06 1.39 14.44
C LEU A 144 -4.49 1.19 13.01
N TYR A 145 -4.93 1.99 12.03
CA TYR A 145 -4.40 1.98 10.67
C TYR A 145 -2.94 2.45 10.61
N SER A 146 -2.61 3.49 11.38
CA SER A 146 -1.26 4.06 11.43
C SER A 146 -0.32 3.29 12.36
N CYS A 147 -0.86 2.38 13.17
CA CYS A 147 -0.16 1.83 14.33
C CYS A 147 0.42 2.95 15.22
N ALA A 148 -0.42 3.89 15.62
CA ALA A 148 -0.02 4.94 16.55
C ALA A 148 0.21 4.36 17.96
N ASP A 149 1.11 4.99 18.72
CA ASP A 149 1.27 4.66 20.14
C ASP A 149 -0.09 4.70 20.86
N PRO A 150 -0.43 3.71 21.71
CA PRO A 150 0.43 2.68 22.29
C PRO A 150 0.38 1.32 21.55
N TYR A 151 -0.10 1.25 20.30
CA TYR A 151 -0.16 -0.01 19.58
C TYR A 151 1.24 -0.60 19.33
N ILE A 152 1.34 -1.92 19.37
CA ILE A 152 2.56 -2.68 19.08
C ILE A 152 2.35 -3.65 17.93
N SER A 153 3.44 -4.03 17.26
CA SER A 153 3.41 -5.03 16.20
C SER A 153 3.08 -6.42 16.75
N GLY A 154 2.14 -7.12 16.13
CA GLY A 154 1.77 -8.49 16.50
C GLY A 154 2.85 -9.55 16.20
N TYR A 155 3.93 -9.17 15.53
CA TYR A 155 5.11 -10.03 15.35
C TYR A 155 6.07 -9.98 16.55
N GLN A 156 5.94 -9.00 17.43
CA GLN A 156 6.82 -8.89 18.60
C GLN A 156 6.54 -9.99 19.62
N ARG A 157 7.59 -10.52 20.25
CA ARG A 157 7.47 -11.62 21.24
C ARG A 157 6.62 -11.24 22.45
N ASN A 158 6.61 -9.97 22.84
CA ASN A 158 5.82 -9.47 23.97
C ASN A 158 4.36 -9.13 23.59
N ALA A 159 3.93 -9.38 22.35
CA ALA A 159 2.56 -9.15 21.92
C ALA A 159 1.58 -10.24 22.41
N GLU A 160 2.08 -11.43 22.76
CA GLU A 160 1.26 -12.52 23.31
C GLU A 160 0.55 -12.08 24.61
N GLY A 161 -0.78 -12.19 24.65
CA GLY A 161 -1.60 -11.71 25.76
C GLY A 161 -1.85 -10.20 25.77
N GLN A 162 -1.48 -9.49 24.70
CA GLN A 162 -1.75 -8.06 24.49
C GLN A 162 -2.54 -7.80 23.20
N GLU A 163 -3.42 -8.72 22.81
CA GLU A 163 -4.12 -8.70 21.51
C GLU A 163 -4.89 -7.41 21.26
N GLY A 164 -5.46 -6.79 22.30
CA GLY A 164 -6.15 -5.50 22.19
C GLY A 164 -5.25 -4.32 21.81
N SER A 165 -3.94 -4.43 22.07
CA SER A 165 -2.91 -3.43 21.79
C SER A 165 -2.09 -3.75 20.55
N VAL A 166 -2.50 -4.72 19.73
CA VAL A 166 -1.78 -5.07 18.50
C VAL A 166 -2.30 -4.28 17.30
N CYS A 167 -1.37 -3.67 16.56
CA CYS A 167 -1.56 -3.16 15.21
C CYS A 167 -0.78 -4.10 14.26
N GLY A 168 -1.41 -4.62 13.21
CA GLY A 168 -0.65 -5.44 12.27
C GLY A 168 -0.36 -6.84 12.78
N CYS A 169 -0.66 -7.84 11.96
CA CYS A 169 0.00 -9.15 11.98
C CYS A 169 -0.53 -9.99 10.81
N ALA A 170 0.00 -9.77 9.62
CA ALA A 170 -0.45 -10.47 8.44
C ALA A 170 0.34 -11.76 8.21
N ASN A 171 -0.32 -12.90 8.47
CA ASN A 171 0.13 -14.18 7.92
C ASN A 171 -0.43 -14.31 6.48
N TRP A 172 0.24 -13.71 5.50
CA TRP A 172 -0.28 -13.56 4.13
C TRP A 172 -0.73 -14.88 3.48
N GLU A 173 0.01 -15.97 3.69
CA GLU A 173 -0.36 -17.29 3.16
C GLU A 173 -1.69 -17.79 3.73
N ALA A 174 -1.95 -17.58 5.02
CA ALA A 174 -3.22 -17.93 5.66
C ALA A 174 -4.39 -17.06 5.15
N ARG A 175 -4.07 -15.89 4.58
CA ARG A 175 -5.01 -14.97 3.93
C ARG A 175 -5.15 -15.23 2.42
N GLY A 176 -4.52 -16.29 1.91
CA GLY A 176 -4.56 -16.70 0.51
C GLY A 176 -3.71 -15.85 -0.43
N ILE A 177 -2.76 -15.08 0.12
CA ILE A 177 -1.83 -14.24 -0.65
C ILE A 177 -0.48 -14.93 -0.65
N ASN A 178 -0.04 -15.33 -1.83
CA ASN A 178 1.17 -16.11 -2.00
C ASN A 178 2.37 -15.17 -2.03
N VAL A 179 3.19 -15.19 -0.99
CA VAL A 179 4.44 -14.44 -0.86
C VAL A 179 5.56 -15.39 -0.42
N PHE A 180 6.82 -14.98 -0.52
CA PHE A 180 7.92 -15.73 0.08
C PHE A 180 8.04 -15.35 1.57
N ASP A 181 8.21 -16.37 2.42
CA ASP A 181 8.42 -16.31 3.87
C ASP A 181 7.84 -15.08 4.60
N THR A 182 6.70 -15.27 5.26
CA THR A 182 6.19 -14.28 6.21
C THR A 182 6.63 -14.62 7.63
N GLU A 183 7.02 -13.60 8.39
CA GLU A 183 7.14 -13.72 9.84
C GLU A 183 5.82 -14.25 10.43
N LYS A 184 5.91 -15.10 11.45
CA LYS A 184 4.73 -15.71 12.06
C LYS A 184 4.24 -14.84 13.20
N CYS A 185 2.95 -14.54 13.16
CA CYS A 185 2.28 -13.81 14.23
C CYS A 185 2.45 -14.44 15.61
N GLN A 186 2.75 -13.59 16.58
CA GLN A 186 2.74 -13.91 18.01
C GLN A 186 1.36 -13.60 18.60
N ALA A 187 0.73 -12.50 18.17
CA ALA A 187 -0.61 -12.11 18.57
C ALA A 187 -1.33 -11.38 17.43
N SER A 188 -2.66 -11.28 17.53
CA SER A 188 -3.47 -10.58 16.54
C SER A 188 -4.67 -9.92 17.18
N ASN A 189 -4.90 -8.65 16.83
CA ASN A 189 -6.06 -7.89 17.25
C ASN A 189 -7.29 -8.27 16.38
N PRO A 190 -8.42 -8.69 16.97
CA PRO A 190 -9.64 -9.02 16.23
C PRO A 190 -10.22 -7.84 15.42
N VAL A 191 -10.13 -6.61 15.95
CA VAL A 191 -10.59 -5.40 15.26
C VAL A 191 -9.71 -5.14 14.04
N TRP A 192 -8.39 -5.21 14.21
CA TRP A 192 -7.44 -5.05 13.10
C TRP A 192 -7.69 -6.11 12.02
N THR A 193 -7.85 -7.38 12.42
CA THR A 193 -8.09 -8.51 11.51
C THR A 193 -9.38 -8.34 10.71
N LYS A 194 -10.42 -7.76 11.31
CA LYS A 194 -11.73 -7.58 10.70
C LYS A 194 -11.82 -6.32 9.84
N LYS A 195 -11.20 -5.23 10.27
CA LYS A 195 -11.38 -3.90 9.66
C LYS A 195 -10.18 -3.42 8.85
N VAL A 196 -8.96 -3.59 9.34
CA VAL A 196 -7.74 -3.09 8.67
C VAL A 196 -7.19 -4.12 7.69
N ALA A 197 -6.99 -5.36 8.13
CA ALA A 197 -6.35 -6.40 7.33
C ALA A 197 -6.99 -6.65 5.95
N PRO A 198 -8.33 -6.60 5.77
CA PRO A 198 -8.92 -6.74 4.44
C PRO A 198 -8.55 -5.62 3.46
N THR A 199 -8.33 -4.40 3.96
CA THR A 199 -7.85 -3.29 3.11
C THR A 199 -6.42 -3.54 2.65
N LEU A 200 -5.59 -4.15 3.49
CA LEU A 200 -4.20 -4.48 3.17
C LEU A 200 -4.11 -5.70 2.24
N ASP A 201 -5.01 -6.68 2.39
CA ASP A 201 -5.13 -7.79 1.44
C ASP A 201 -5.33 -7.30 0.02
N PHE A 202 -6.14 -6.26 -0.15
CA PHE A 202 -6.38 -5.63 -1.44
C PHE A 202 -5.09 -5.04 -2.03
N LEU A 203 -4.32 -4.29 -1.23
CA LEU A 203 -3.03 -3.73 -1.64
C LEU A 203 -2.04 -4.85 -2.01
N LYS A 204 -1.91 -5.86 -1.13
CA LYS A 204 -0.94 -6.95 -1.25
C LYS A 204 -1.25 -7.89 -2.41
N LYS A 205 -2.53 -8.13 -2.72
CA LYS A 205 -2.96 -8.83 -3.95
C LYS A 205 -2.62 -8.06 -5.21
N GLY A 206 -2.53 -6.72 -5.14
CA GLY A 206 -2.12 -5.88 -6.25
C GLY A 206 -0.62 -5.94 -6.50
N CYS A 207 0.17 -5.95 -5.44
CA CYS A 207 1.62 -6.07 -5.50
C CYS A 207 2.16 -6.81 -4.28
N ALA A 208 2.51 -8.08 -4.47
CA ALA A 208 2.90 -8.97 -3.38
C ALA A 208 4.24 -8.57 -2.73
N THR A 209 5.08 -7.82 -3.43
CA THR A 209 6.38 -7.33 -2.92
C THR A 209 6.31 -5.92 -2.31
N ALA A 210 5.13 -5.28 -2.35
CA ALA A 210 4.99 -3.94 -1.80
C ALA A 210 4.87 -4.00 -0.28
N LEU A 211 5.52 -3.05 0.41
CA LEU A 211 5.33 -2.82 1.83
C LEU A 211 3.97 -2.13 2.02
N THR A 212 3.01 -2.81 2.63
CA THR A 212 1.60 -2.34 2.67
C THR A 212 1.17 -1.70 3.98
N TYR A 213 1.85 -2.02 5.09
CA TYR A 213 1.68 -1.37 6.39
C TYR A 213 3.01 -1.41 7.18
N PRO A 214 3.17 -0.66 8.30
CA PRO A 214 4.34 -0.81 9.16
C PRO A 214 4.47 -2.26 9.62
N TYR A 215 5.67 -2.84 9.67
CA TYR A 215 5.88 -4.24 10.05
C TYR A 215 5.62 -5.30 8.95
N ASP A 216 5.42 -4.90 7.69
CA ASP A 216 5.28 -5.81 6.53
C ASP A 216 6.64 -6.12 5.85
N GLU A 217 7.77 -5.92 6.53
CA GLU A 217 9.10 -6.03 5.95
C GLU A 217 9.44 -7.46 5.54
N ALA A 218 8.97 -8.46 6.29
CA ALA A 218 9.27 -9.87 6.02
C ALA A 218 8.93 -10.30 4.58
N SER A 219 7.90 -9.69 3.99
CA SER A 219 7.47 -9.99 2.61
C SER A 219 7.75 -8.89 1.59
N SER A 220 8.48 -7.85 1.99
CA SER A 220 8.58 -6.60 1.20
C SER A 220 9.95 -5.93 1.23
N LEU A 221 10.82 -6.28 2.18
CA LEU A 221 12.15 -5.71 2.30
C LEU A 221 13.15 -6.54 1.52
N PHE A 222 13.85 -5.87 0.61
CA PHE A 222 14.89 -6.47 -0.21
C PHE A 222 16.26 -6.00 0.27
N SER A 223 17.26 -6.84 0.10
CA SER A 223 18.64 -6.51 0.38
C SER A 223 19.52 -6.83 -0.83
N CYS A 224 20.65 -6.16 -0.98
CA CYS A 224 21.64 -6.52 -2.01
C CYS A 224 23.04 -6.14 -1.55
N GLY A 225 23.98 -7.10 -1.60
CA GLY A 225 25.34 -6.92 -1.11
C GLY A 225 26.26 -6.18 -2.10
N GLY A 226 27.14 -5.33 -1.56
CA GLY A 226 28.09 -4.52 -2.31
C GLY A 226 27.46 -3.27 -2.92
N GLN A 227 28.28 -2.32 -3.38
CA GLN A 227 27.78 -1.09 -4.01
C GLN A 227 27.03 -1.42 -5.31
N LYS A 228 25.73 -1.09 -5.36
CA LYS A 228 24.90 -1.26 -6.56
C LYS A 228 24.40 0.07 -7.09
N GLU A 229 24.26 0.13 -8.41
CA GLU A 229 23.42 1.12 -9.06
C GLU A 229 21.99 0.59 -9.13
N TYR A 230 21.01 1.48 -9.03
CA TYR A 230 19.60 1.12 -9.02
C TYR A 230 18.83 1.83 -10.13
N LEU A 231 18.00 1.08 -10.84
CA LEU A 231 17.02 1.61 -11.78
C LEU A 231 15.67 1.72 -11.08
N VAL A 232 15.16 2.94 -10.97
CA VAL A 232 13.79 3.22 -10.53
C VAL A 232 12.92 3.46 -11.75
N THR A 233 11.83 2.71 -11.89
CA THR A 233 10.88 2.85 -13.00
C THR A 233 9.51 3.19 -12.46
N PHE A 234 8.94 4.31 -12.91
CA PHE A 234 7.54 4.64 -12.68
C PHE A 234 6.67 3.99 -13.75
N CYS A 235 5.52 3.48 -13.34
CA CYS A 235 4.57 2.76 -14.18
C CYS A 235 5.25 1.64 -15.01
N PRO A 236 5.91 0.66 -14.35
CA PRO A 236 6.73 -0.35 -15.03
C PRO A 236 5.97 -1.27 -16.00
N ASN A 237 4.63 -1.24 -15.99
CA ASN A 237 3.76 -1.94 -16.95
C ASN A 237 3.54 -1.20 -18.27
N GLY A 238 3.97 0.06 -18.40
CA GLY A 238 3.53 0.92 -19.50
C GLY A 238 2.07 1.39 -19.38
N ASP A 239 1.29 0.79 -18.49
CA ASP A 239 -0.04 1.24 -18.05
C ASP A 239 0.09 2.43 -17.09
N GLY A 240 0.66 3.53 -17.59
CA GLY A 240 0.74 4.79 -16.86
C GLY A 240 -0.57 5.11 -16.15
N ILE A 241 -0.49 5.83 -15.01
CA ILE A 241 -1.68 6.48 -14.48
C ILE A 241 -2.06 7.52 -15.54
N ARG A 242 -3.04 7.19 -16.37
CA ARG A 242 -3.52 8.11 -17.41
C ARG A 242 -4.17 9.28 -16.71
N THR A 243 -3.38 10.33 -16.52
CA THR A 243 -3.73 11.55 -15.83
C THR A 243 -4.34 12.58 -16.78
N HIS A 244 -4.22 12.44 -18.11
CA HIS A 244 -4.85 13.35 -19.08
C HIS A 244 -5.02 12.66 -20.44
N PRO A 245 -5.94 13.14 -21.31
CA PRO A 245 -5.81 12.91 -22.75
C PRO A 245 -4.42 13.38 -23.20
N PRO A 246 -3.74 12.71 -24.15
CA PRO A 246 -2.48 13.22 -24.67
C PRO A 246 -2.70 14.65 -25.17
N GLU A 247 -1.95 15.61 -24.63
CA GLU A 247 -1.94 16.97 -25.17
C GLU A 247 -1.60 16.86 -26.67
N HIS A 248 -2.53 17.30 -27.51
CA HIS A 248 -2.25 17.46 -28.93
C HIS A 248 -1.08 18.43 -29.05
N LYS A 249 0.09 17.91 -29.45
CA LYS A 249 1.19 18.73 -29.96
C LYS A 249 0.78 19.48 -31.23
#